data_AF-A0A7X9F2N6-F1
#
_entry.id   AF-A0A7X9F2N6-F1
#
_cell.length_a   1.000
_cell.length_b   1.000
_cell.length_c   1.000
_cell.angle_alpha   90.00
_cell.angle_beta   90.00
_cell.angle_gamma   90.00
#
_symmetry.space_group_name_H-M   'P 1'
#
loop_
_entity.id
_entity.type
_entity.pdbx_description
1 polymer ?
#
loop_
_entity_poly.entity_id
_entity_poly.type
_entity_poly.pdbx_seq_one_letter_code
_entity_poly.pdbx_strand_id
1 'polypeptide(L)'
;MNEIISCLEAKPWLLASLCSLTGYLFGSVSFARLIYSVVTKGKELEFYSEPVANSDETFDTNFVSASLVNKRIGARYGCLTSIADILKVALPMLLVKLLFTSEPYYLLVAVFGMIGHYLPVYHNFVGGRGETIMLGSMFVVSWFGTLLVNLVSTILGFITGSLVVLRYAGYFLMIFWSWNHFRDWRYPAFMLIMNLLFVFSMRKEIARVIELRKKGLLRMTGEELSEAMFMGKGIGRAIDRYSFPALYRKLVTRMNKKTG
;
A
#
# COMPACT_ATOMS: atom_id res chain seq x y z
N MET A 1 -9.48 33.13 -12.29
CA MET A 1 -8.75 31.90 -11.89
C MET A 1 -7.27 32.18 -11.71
N ASN A 2 -6.59 32.76 -12.71
CA ASN A 2 -5.15 33.02 -12.65
C ASN A 2 -4.72 33.95 -11.50
N GLU A 3 -5.47 35.03 -11.21
CA GLU A 3 -5.14 35.94 -10.10
C GLU A 3 -5.18 35.28 -8.72
N ILE A 4 -6.17 34.39 -8.49
CA ILE A 4 -6.30 33.66 -7.22
C ILE A 4 -5.13 32.67 -7.06
N ILE A 5 -4.79 31.96 -8.13
CA ILE A 5 -3.66 31.03 -8.12
C ILE A 5 -2.36 31.78 -7.81
N SER A 6 -2.08 32.87 -8.52
CA SER A 6 -0.88 33.69 -8.28
C SER A 6 -0.85 34.31 -6.88
N CYS A 7 -1.99 34.73 -6.34
CA CYS A 7 -2.09 35.24 -4.97
C CYS A 7 -1.77 34.17 -3.92
N LEU A 8 -2.22 32.94 -4.15
CA LEU A 8 -1.94 31.80 -3.26
C LEU A 8 -0.48 31.35 -3.36
N GLU A 9 0.10 31.32 -4.56
CA GLU A 9 1.52 31.01 -4.75
C GLU A 9 2.43 32.06 -4.10
N ALA A 10 2.00 33.33 -4.06
CA ALA A 10 2.71 34.39 -3.32
C ALA A 10 2.67 34.20 -1.79
N LYS A 11 1.83 33.29 -1.27
CA LYS A 11 1.68 32.99 0.16
C LYS A 11 1.98 31.51 0.43
N PRO A 12 3.26 31.08 0.35
CA PRO A 12 3.64 29.67 0.35
C PRO A 12 3.18 28.91 1.61
N TRP A 13 3.23 29.54 2.78
CA TRP A 13 2.79 28.92 4.04
C TRP A 13 1.27 28.69 4.10
N LEU A 14 0.48 29.62 3.56
CA LEU A 14 -0.95 29.48 3.48
C LEU A 14 -1.32 28.34 2.52
N LEU A 15 -0.71 28.32 1.34
CA LEU A 15 -0.94 27.29 0.34
C LEU A 15 -0.51 25.90 0.83
N ALA A 16 0.64 25.80 1.50
CA ALA A 16 1.09 24.55 2.14
C ALA A 16 0.10 24.06 3.20
N SER A 17 -0.46 24.96 4.01
CA SER A 17 -1.46 24.63 5.04
C SER A 17 -2.77 24.15 4.42
N LEU A 18 -3.24 24.81 3.36
CA LEU A 18 -4.43 24.41 2.61
C LEU A 18 -4.24 23.04 1.94
N CYS A 19 -3.08 22.78 1.34
CA CYS A 19 -2.77 21.49 0.74
C CYS A 19 -2.72 20.36 1.78
N SER A 20 -2.12 20.64 2.94
CA SER A 20 -2.04 19.70 4.06
C SER A 20 -3.43 19.38 4.64
N LEU A 21 -4.25 20.41 4.88
CA LEU A 21 -5.62 20.24 5.37
C LEU A 21 -6.48 19.47 4.35
N THR A 22 -6.38 19.82 3.07
CA THR A 22 -7.10 19.15 1.98
C THR A 22 -6.72 17.68 1.92
N GLY A 23 -5.41 17.38 1.93
CA GLY A 23 -4.90 16.01 1.98
C GLY A 23 -5.49 15.24 3.16
N TYR A 24 -5.37 15.78 4.37
CA TYR A 24 -5.85 15.14 5.59
C TYR A 24 -7.35 14.83 5.57
N LEU A 25 -8.19 15.81 5.19
CA LEU A 25 -9.64 15.65 5.18
C LEU A 25 -10.10 14.64 4.12
N PHE A 26 -9.54 14.69 2.91
CA PHE A 26 -9.86 13.72 1.86
C PHE A 26 -9.34 12.32 2.20
N GLY A 27 -8.13 12.23 2.77
CA GLY A 27 -7.55 10.99 3.26
C GLY A 27 -8.40 10.32 4.35
N SER A 28 -9.00 11.14 5.23
CA SER A 28 -9.84 10.72 6.36
C SER A 28 -11.16 10.05 5.95
N VAL A 29 -11.59 10.16 4.69
CA VAL A 29 -12.77 9.46 4.19
C VAL A 29 -12.47 7.96 4.08
N SER A 30 -13.23 7.12 4.80
CA SER A 30 -13.07 5.65 4.74
C SER A 30 -14.03 5.02 3.73
N PHE A 31 -13.56 4.81 2.51
CA PHE A 31 -14.37 4.11 1.48
C PHE A 31 -14.65 2.66 1.83
N ALA A 32 -13.78 2.01 2.61
CA ALA A 32 -14.04 0.66 3.09
C ALA A 32 -15.32 0.60 3.95
N ARG A 33 -15.51 1.54 4.88
CA ARG A 33 -16.73 1.63 5.70
C ARG A 33 -17.93 2.05 4.86
N LEU A 34 -17.76 3.05 3.99
CA LEU A 34 -18.81 3.56 3.12
C LEU A 34 -19.37 2.45 2.21
N ILE A 35 -18.50 1.79 1.44
CA ILE A 35 -18.88 0.75 0.49
C ILE A 35 -19.49 -0.44 1.24
N TYR A 36 -18.89 -0.86 2.35
CA TYR A 36 -19.44 -1.95 3.14
C TYR A 36 -20.85 -1.62 3.65
N SER A 37 -21.04 -0.44 4.25
CA SER A 37 -22.34 -0.01 4.78
C SER A 37 -23.38 0.10 3.68
N VAL A 38 -23.05 0.69 2.53
CA VAL A 38 -23.97 0.81 1.38
C VAL A 38 -24.39 -0.57 0.87
N VAL A 39 -23.44 -1.50 0.70
CA VAL A 39 -23.73 -2.83 0.14
C VAL A 39 -24.50 -3.71 1.12
N THR A 40 -24.21 -3.60 2.42
CA THR A 40 -24.81 -4.42 3.48
C THR A 40 -26.08 -3.81 4.09
N LYS A 41 -26.57 -2.70 3.53
CA LYS A 41 -27.77 -1.96 3.99
C LYS A 41 -27.63 -1.43 5.43
N GLY A 42 -26.50 -0.80 5.71
CA GLY A 42 -26.25 -0.07 6.96
C GLY A 42 -25.53 -0.87 8.05
N LYS A 43 -25.02 -2.08 7.77
CA LYS A 43 -24.21 -2.80 8.77
C LYS A 43 -22.86 -2.11 8.95
N GLU A 44 -22.37 -2.14 10.18
CA GLU A 44 -21.03 -1.67 10.50
C GLU A 44 -19.98 -2.71 10.11
N LEU A 45 -18.83 -2.22 9.65
CA LEU A 45 -17.72 -3.09 9.29
C LEU A 45 -17.03 -3.61 10.56
N GLU A 46 -17.38 -4.82 10.97
CA GLU A 46 -16.78 -5.47 12.13
C GLU A 46 -15.34 -5.92 11.86
N PHE A 47 -14.46 -5.65 12.83
CA PHE A 47 -13.08 -6.12 12.82
C PHE A 47 -13.04 -7.65 12.73
N TYR A 48 -11.96 -8.13 12.14
CA TYR A 48 -11.84 -9.54 11.78
C TYR A 48 -10.75 -10.21 12.60
N SER A 49 -11.14 -11.25 13.34
CA SER A 49 -10.27 -12.13 14.11
C SER A 49 -10.40 -13.53 13.51
N GLU A 50 -9.35 -14.00 12.84
CA GLU A 50 -9.32 -15.32 12.21
C GLU A 50 -8.49 -16.26 13.08
N PRO A 51 -8.99 -17.43 13.51
CA PRO A 51 -8.15 -18.39 14.23
C PRO A 51 -7.00 -18.84 13.33
N VAL A 52 -5.78 -18.83 13.86
CA VAL A 52 -4.59 -19.33 13.17
C VAL A 52 -4.70 -20.85 13.17
N ALA A 53 -4.69 -21.44 11.96
CA ALA A 53 -4.87 -22.88 11.77
C ALA A 53 -3.93 -23.69 12.68
N ASN A 54 -4.50 -24.66 13.40
CA ASN A 54 -3.80 -25.50 14.38
C ASN A 54 -3.24 -24.76 15.61
N SER A 55 -3.90 -23.68 16.06
CA SER A 55 -3.60 -23.02 17.34
C SER A 55 -4.81 -22.30 17.93
N ASP A 56 -4.77 -22.01 19.23
CA ASP A 56 -5.77 -21.17 19.92
C ASP A 56 -5.54 -19.65 19.70
N GLU A 57 -4.58 -19.29 18.84
CA GLU A 57 -4.22 -17.90 18.55
C GLU A 57 -5.10 -17.32 17.45
N THR A 58 -5.47 -16.04 17.55
CA THR A 58 -6.19 -15.32 16.48
C THR A 58 -5.27 -14.35 15.73
N PHE A 59 -5.53 -14.16 14.45
CA PHE A 59 -5.00 -13.06 13.65
C PHE A 59 -6.00 -11.91 13.66
N ASP A 60 -5.88 -11.04 14.66
CA ASP A 60 -6.73 -9.87 14.81
C ASP A 60 -6.28 -8.76 13.85
N THR A 61 -7.15 -8.46 12.88
CA THR A 61 -6.95 -7.34 11.96
C THR A 61 -7.83 -6.16 12.36
N ASN A 62 -7.28 -5.29 13.21
CA ASN A 62 -7.93 -4.05 13.64
C ASN A 62 -7.82 -2.93 12.58
N PHE A 63 -7.63 -3.28 11.31
CA PHE A 63 -7.44 -2.31 10.22
C PHE A 63 -8.61 -2.30 9.27
N VAL A 64 -9.11 -1.11 8.99
CA VAL A 64 -10.17 -0.86 8.02
C VAL A 64 -9.53 -0.76 6.64
N SER A 65 -9.71 -1.79 5.80
CA SER A 65 -9.02 -1.88 4.51
C SER A 65 -9.87 -2.52 3.42
N ALA A 66 -9.49 -2.26 2.17
CA ALA A 66 -10.05 -2.94 0.99
C ALA A 66 -9.94 -4.47 1.09
N SER A 67 -8.86 -4.97 1.70
CA SER A 67 -8.65 -6.38 1.98
C SER A 67 -9.69 -6.97 2.93
N LEU A 68 -10.07 -6.22 3.98
CA LEU A 68 -11.13 -6.63 4.88
C LEU A 68 -12.48 -6.65 4.16
N VAL A 69 -12.77 -5.64 3.33
CA VAL A 69 -13.97 -5.63 2.48
C VAL A 69 -13.98 -6.83 1.52
N ASN A 70 -12.83 -7.17 0.93
CA ASN A 70 -12.68 -8.35 0.10
C ASN A 70 -13.05 -9.64 0.86
N LYS A 71 -12.54 -9.83 2.09
CA LYS A 71 -12.91 -11.00 2.92
C LYS A 71 -14.40 -11.07 3.21
N ARG A 72 -15.03 -9.95 3.54
CA ARG A 72 -16.40 -9.94 4.05
C ARG A 72 -17.47 -10.02 2.96
N ILE A 73 -17.28 -9.30 1.86
CA ILE A 73 -18.30 -9.18 0.80
C ILE A 73 -17.77 -9.49 -0.61
N GLY A 74 -16.50 -9.88 -0.73
CA GLY A 74 -15.91 -10.42 -1.96
C GLY A 74 -15.01 -9.45 -2.75
N ALA A 75 -14.24 -10.02 -3.66
CA ALA A 75 -13.18 -9.33 -4.40
C ALA A 75 -13.64 -8.12 -5.21
N ARG A 76 -14.87 -8.15 -5.74
CA ARG A 76 -15.46 -7.03 -6.50
C ARG A 76 -15.50 -5.74 -5.67
N TYR A 77 -16.00 -5.82 -4.44
CA TYR A 77 -16.13 -4.65 -3.56
C TYR A 77 -14.80 -4.28 -2.90
N GLY A 78 -13.92 -5.26 -2.66
CA GLY A 78 -12.53 -4.99 -2.29
C GLY A 78 -11.81 -4.15 -3.34
N CYS A 79 -11.91 -4.54 -4.62
CA CYS A 79 -11.33 -3.79 -5.73
C CYS A 79 -11.93 -2.37 -5.85
N LEU A 80 -13.26 -2.25 -5.77
CA LEU A 80 -13.92 -0.94 -5.76
C LEU A 80 -13.41 -0.04 -4.62
N THR A 81 -13.24 -0.62 -3.44
CA THR A 81 -12.68 0.09 -2.27
C THR A 81 -11.26 0.55 -2.54
N SER A 82 -10.40 -0.30 -3.12
CA SER A 82 -9.04 0.07 -3.47
C SER A 82 -8.99 1.23 -4.46
N ILE A 83 -9.83 1.19 -5.51
CA ILE A 83 -9.92 2.27 -6.51
C ILE A 83 -10.38 3.57 -5.85
N ALA A 84 -11.43 3.51 -5.02
CA ALA A 84 -11.94 4.69 -4.33
C ALA A 84 -10.92 5.29 -3.34
N ASP A 85 -10.19 4.44 -2.60
CA ASP A 85 -9.11 4.88 -1.72
C ASP A 85 -7.92 5.49 -2.49
N ILE A 86 -7.57 4.96 -3.67
CA ILE A 86 -6.58 5.58 -4.56
C ILE A 86 -7.06 6.97 -4.98
N LEU A 87 -8.29 7.05 -5.52
CA LEU A 87 -8.81 8.28 -6.12
C LEU A 87 -8.99 9.42 -5.12
N LYS A 88 -9.39 9.12 -3.88
CA LYS A 88 -9.64 10.17 -2.88
C LYS A 88 -8.42 11.02 -2.56
N VAL A 89 -7.21 10.49 -2.72
CA VAL A 89 -5.95 11.26 -2.56
C VAL A 89 -5.36 11.63 -3.91
N ALA A 90 -5.42 10.73 -4.91
CA ALA A 90 -4.85 11.00 -6.22
C ALA A 90 -5.52 12.17 -6.94
N LEU A 91 -6.85 12.33 -6.82
CA LEU A 91 -7.59 13.43 -7.44
C LEU A 91 -7.22 14.80 -6.86
N PRO A 92 -7.31 15.06 -5.54
CA PRO A 92 -6.89 16.35 -5.00
C PRO A 92 -5.39 16.60 -5.20
N MET A 93 -4.55 15.56 -5.17
CA MET A 93 -3.12 15.67 -5.48
C MET A 93 -2.88 16.12 -6.93
N LEU A 94 -3.56 15.49 -7.90
CA LEU A 94 -3.45 15.85 -9.31
C LEU A 94 -3.98 17.27 -9.56
N LEU A 95 -5.08 17.65 -8.90
CA LEU A 95 -5.63 19.00 -9.00
C LEU A 95 -4.60 20.04 -8.52
N VAL A 96 -3.98 19.83 -7.36
CA VAL A 96 -2.93 20.74 -6.85
C VAL A 96 -1.72 20.76 -7.77
N LYS A 97 -1.32 19.61 -8.34
CA LYS A 97 -0.20 19.52 -9.30
C LYS A 97 -0.45 20.33 -10.58
N LEU A 98 -1.70 20.40 -11.03
CA LEU A 98 -2.08 21.12 -12.25
C LEU A 98 -2.30 22.63 -11.98
N LEU A 99 -2.78 23.00 -10.79
CA LEU A 99 -3.09 24.39 -10.45
C LEU A 99 -1.89 25.17 -9.93
N PHE A 100 -0.99 24.54 -9.17
CA PHE A 100 0.12 25.19 -8.50
C PHE A 100 1.44 24.59 -8.99
N THR A 101 2.16 25.34 -9.81
CA THR A 101 3.35 24.85 -10.53
C THR A 101 4.65 25.43 -10.03
N SER A 102 4.59 26.48 -9.20
CA SER A 102 5.76 27.11 -8.57
C SER A 102 6.57 26.12 -7.73
N GLU A 103 5.88 25.30 -6.92
CA GLU A 103 6.49 24.33 -6.02
C GLU A 103 5.66 23.03 -5.95
N PRO A 104 6.25 21.88 -5.58
CA PRO A 104 5.56 20.60 -5.58
C PRO A 104 4.61 20.42 -4.38
N TYR A 105 3.70 21.37 -4.14
CA TYR A 105 2.73 21.37 -3.02
C TYR A 105 1.84 20.12 -2.99
N TYR A 106 1.60 19.50 -4.15
CA TYR A 106 0.84 18.26 -4.25
C TYR A 106 1.46 17.10 -3.46
N LEU A 107 2.77 17.13 -3.19
CA LEU A 107 3.43 16.14 -2.32
C LEU A 107 2.90 16.21 -0.88
N LEU A 108 2.57 17.42 -0.38
CA LEU A 108 1.95 17.60 0.94
C LEU A 108 0.56 16.99 1.00
N VAL A 109 -0.23 17.12 -0.08
CA VAL A 109 -1.56 16.50 -0.19
C VAL A 109 -1.47 14.98 0.00
N ALA A 110 -0.47 14.34 -0.62
CA ALA A 110 -0.24 12.91 -0.46
C ALA A 110 0.20 12.52 0.95
N VAL A 111 1.15 13.24 1.56
CA VAL A 111 1.62 12.96 2.93
C VAL A 111 0.47 13.07 3.92
N PHE A 112 -0.26 14.19 3.91
CA PHE A 112 -1.39 14.37 4.81
C PHE A 112 -2.58 13.49 4.44
N GLY A 113 -2.77 13.15 3.17
CA GLY A 113 -3.73 12.13 2.73
C GLY A 113 -3.46 10.76 3.31
N MET A 114 -2.18 10.36 3.40
CA MET A 114 -1.79 9.13 4.06
C MET A 114 -2.02 9.18 5.57
N ILE A 115 -1.67 10.30 6.21
CA ILE A 115 -1.94 10.52 7.64
C ILE A 115 -3.44 10.46 7.92
N GLY A 116 -4.27 11.14 7.12
CA GLY A 116 -5.73 11.12 7.25
C GLY A 116 -6.32 9.73 7.04
N HIS A 117 -5.80 8.94 6.10
CA HIS A 117 -6.27 7.57 5.90
C HIS A 117 -5.93 6.64 7.08
N TYR A 118 -4.80 6.88 7.74
CA TYR A 118 -4.37 6.11 8.90
C TYR A 118 -5.06 6.57 10.21
N LEU A 119 -5.19 7.89 10.39
CA LEU A 119 -5.83 8.57 11.53
C LEU A 119 -7.04 9.40 11.06
N PRO A 120 -8.10 8.75 10.56
CA PRO A 120 -9.25 9.44 10.00
C PRO A 120 -10.06 10.15 11.07
N VAL A 121 -10.19 11.47 10.96
CA VAL A 121 -10.94 12.29 11.91
C VAL A 121 -12.42 11.90 11.99
N TYR A 122 -13.01 11.48 10.86
CA TYR A 122 -14.43 11.08 10.78
C TYR A 122 -14.73 9.71 11.41
N HIS A 123 -13.69 8.99 11.86
CA HIS A 123 -13.77 7.58 12.21
C HIS A 123 -12.97 7.25 13.47
N ASN A 124 -12.95 8.18 14.42
CA ASN A 124 -12.28 8.07 15.73
C ASN A 124 -10.80 7.70 15.61
N PHE A 125 -10.13 8.17 14.56
CA PHE A 125 -8.72 7.92 14.28
C PHE A 125 -8.34 6.43 14.13
N VAL A 126 -9.31 5.59 13.74
CA VAL A 126 -9.09 4.16 13.44
C VAL A 126 -9.19 3.91 11.94
N GLY A 127 -8.04 3.93 11.27
CA GLY A 127 -7.95 3.88 9.81
C GLY A 127 -7.37 2.59 9.21
N GLY A 128 -6.90 2.73 7.97
CA GLY A 128 -6.28 1.67 7.19
C GLY A 128 -4.76 1.74 7.15
N ARG A 129 -4.13 0.90 6.31
CA ARG A 129 -2.67 0.77 6.20
C ARG A 129 -2.03 1.75 5.21
N GLY A 130 -2.81 2.30 4.27
CA GLY A 130 -2.34 3.32 3.34
C GLY A 130 -1.58 2.81 2.11
N GLU A 131 -1.64 1.52 1.79
CA GLU A 131 -0.99 0.98 0.58
C GLU A 131 -1.61 1.55 -0.70
N THR A 132 -2.94 1.66 -0.75
CA THR A 132 -3.67 2.30 -1.87
C THR A 132 -3.32 3.77 -2.00
N ILE A 133 -3.10 4.47 -0.89
CA ILE A 133 -2.64 5.87 -0.88
C ILE A 133 -1.22 5.98 -1.42
N MET A 134 -0.32 5.10 -1.00
CA MET A 134 1.06 5.02 -1.50
C MET A 134 1.07 4.84 -3.02
N LEU A 135 0.37 3.81 -3.52
CA LEU A 135 0.28 3.52 -4.96
C LEU A 135 -0.31 4.69 -5.75
N GLY A 136 -1.44 5.24 -5.29
CA GLY A 136 -2.07 6.39 -5.94
C GLY A 136 -1.15 7.61 -6.02
N SER A 137 -0.44 7.89 -4.92
CA SER A 137 0.49 9.03 -4.86
C SER A 137 1.69 8.83 -5.79
N MET A 138 2.23 7.61 -5.86
CA MET A 138 3.32 7.27 -6.79
C MET A 138 2.90 7.50 -8.25
N PHE A 139 1.68 7.07 -8.62
CA PHE A 139 1.15 7.29 -9.98
C PHE A 139 1.03 8.76 -10.35
N VAL A 140 0.59 9.62 -9.42
CA VAL A 140 0.50 11.07 -9.65
C VAL A 140 1.89 11.71 -9.75
N VAL A 141 2.87 11.26 -8.95
CA VAL A 141 4.25 11.73 -9.05
C VAL A 141 4.85 11.33 -10.40
N SER A 142 4.88 10.03 -10.69
CA SER A 142 5.44 9.47 -11.92
C SER A 142 4.76 8.15 -12.24
N TRP A 143 3.80 8.16 -13.17
CA TRP A 143 3.10 6.95 -13.61
C TRP A 143 4.07 5.93 -14.22
N PHE A 144 5.01 6.38 -15.05
CA PHE A 144 6.02 5.52 -15.67
C PHE A 144 6.97 4.93 -14.63
N GLY A 145 7.46 5.78 -13.71
CA GLY A 145 8.30 5.33 -12.59
C GLY A 145 7.61 4.28 -11.75
N THR A 146 6.34 4.49 -11.44
CA THR A 146 5.52 3.55 -10.67
C THR A 146 5.43 2.18 -11.35
N LEU A 147 5.14 2.14 -12.66
CA LEU A 147 5.09 0.88 -13.40
C LEU A 147 6.45 0.19 -13.43
N LEU A 148 7.52 0.94 -13.67
CA LEU A 148 8.87 0.39 -13.75
C LEU A 148 9.35 -0.17 -12.41
N VAL A 149 9.23 0.58 -11.32
CA VAL A 149 9.71 0.12 -10.00
C VAL A 149 8.89 -1.06 -9.48
N ASN A 150 7.59 -1.13 -9.77
CA ASN A 150 6.77 -2.29 -9.42
C ASN A 150 7.10 -3.52 -10.29
N LEU A 151 7.42 -3.31 -11.58
CA LEU A 151 7.92 -4.39 -12.44
C LEU A 151 9.26 -4.94 -11.91
N VAL A 152 10.20 -4.06 -11.59
CA VAL A 152 11.49 -4.45 -11.00
C VAL A 152 11.28 -5.15 -9.66
N SER A 153 10.42 -4.62 -8.79
CA SER A 153 10.00 -5.27 -7.54
C SER A 153 9.48 -6.68 -7.77
N THR A 154 8.65 -6.87 -8.79
CA THR A 154 8.09 -8.18 -9.16
C THR A 154 9.19 -9.15 -9.59
N ILE A 155 10.09 -8.73 -10.47
CA ILE A 155 11.23 -9.53 -10.92
C ILE A 155 12.12 -9.92 -9.74
N LEU A 156 12.46 -8.96 -8.87
CA LEU A 156 13.24 -9.22 -7.65
C LEU A 156 12.52 -10.20 -6.72
N GLY A 157 11.20 -10.13 -6.63
CA GLY A 157 10.38 -11.10 -5.91
C GLY A 157 10.56 -12.53 -6.43
N PHE A 158 10.56 -12.73 -7.75
CA PHE A 158 10.82 -14.05 -8.36
C PHE A 158 12.27 -14.52 -8.21
N ILE A 159 13.25 -13.60 -8.29
CA ILE A 159 14.67 -13.92 -8.07
C ILE A 159 14.91 -14.35 -6.63
N THR A 160 14.32 -13.64 -5.66
CA THR A 160 14.51 -13.93 -4.22
C THR A 160 13.59 -15.03 -3.71
N GLY A 161 12.51 -15.36 -4.44
CA GLY A 161 11.45 -16.24 -3.96
C GLY A 161 10.63 -15.63 -2.82
N SER A 162 10.60 -14.30 -2.69
CA SER A 162 9.95 -13.60 -1.58
C SER A 162 8.77 -12.75 -2.06
N LEU A 163 7.57 -13.09 -1.59
CA LEU A 163 6.36 -12.29 -1.81
C LEU A 163 6.44 -10.90 -1.17
N VAL A 164 7.16 -10.79 -0.06
CA VAL A 164 7.36 -9.51 0.63
C VAL A 164 8.21 -8.58 -0.23
N VAL A 165 9.29 -9.11 -0.84
CA VAL A 165 10.10 -8.36 -1.80
C VAL A 165 9.28 -8.00 -3.02
N LEU A 166 8.54 -8.97 -3.58
CA LEU A 166 7.64 -8.76 -4.72
C LEU A 166 6.73 -7.56 -4.51
N ARG A 167 6.07 -7.50 -3.34
CA ARG A 167 5.06 -6.49 -3.04
C ARG A 167 5.63 -5.13 -2.66
N TYR A 168 6.69 -5.08 -1.85
CA TYR A 168 7.08 -3.85 -1.17
C TYR A 168 8.39 -3.23 -1.67
N ALA A 169 9.24 -3.95 -2.40
CA ALA A 169 10.52 -3.39 -2.85
C ALA A 169 10.32 -2.18 -3.77
N GLY A 170 9.25 -2.14 -4.56
CA GLY A 170 8.90 -1.03 -5.44
C GLY A 170 8.77 0.31 -4.70
N TYR A 171 8.27 0.32 -3.46
CA TYR A 171 8.10 1.55 -2.66
C TYR A 171 9.44 2.16 -2.24
N PHE A 172 10.43 1.32 -1.96
CA PHE A 172 11.79 1.76 -1.65
C PHE A 172 12.58 2.12 -2.91
N LEU A 173 12.41 1.35 -4.00
CA LEU A 173 13.03 1.65 -5.30
C LEU A 173 12.56 2.99 -5.86
N MET A 174 11.32 3.40 -5.56
CA MET A 174 10.79 4.69 -5.95
C MET A 174 11.60 5.88 -5.38
N ILE A 175 12.26 5.73 -4.23
CA ILE A 175 13.15 6.75 -3.68
C ILE A 175 14.29 7.01 -4.68
N PHE A 176 14.98 5.95 -5.12
CA PHE A 176 16.08 6.06 -6.09
C PHE A 176 15.60 6.53 -7.46
N TRP A 177 14.45 6.04 -7.93
CA TRP A 177 13.85 6.53 -9.17
C TRP A 177 13.59 8.04 -9.10
N SER A 178 12.97 8.51 -8.03
CA SER A 178 12.61 9.90 -7.85
C SER A 178 13.82 10.84 -7.77
N TRP A 179 14.89 10.42 -7.07
CA TRP A 179 16.16 11.14 -7.03
C TRP A 179 16.76 11.31 -8.44
N ASN A 180 16.84 10.24 -9.21
CA ASN A 180 17.46 10.26 -10.54
C ASN A 180 16.62 10.98 -11.59
N HIS A 181 15.29 10.84 -11.54
CA HIS A 181 14.39 11.39 -12.55
C HIS A 181 14.13 12.89 -12.37
N PHE A 182 13.82 13.32 -11.14
CA PHE A 182 13.47 14.73 -10.87
C PHE A 182 14.68 15.61 -10.55
N ARG A 183 15.80 15.01 -10.11
CA ARG A 183 17.02 15.74 -9.67
C ARG A 183 16.73 16.80 -8.61
N ASP A 184 15.72 16.56 -7.79
CA ASP A 184 15.22 17.44 -6.75
C ASP A 184 15.01 16.61 -5.49
N TRP A 185 15.65 17.01 -4.39
CA TRP A 185 15.66 16.28 -3.12
C TRP A 185 14.28 16.12 -2.49
N ARG A 186 13.33 17.00 -2.84
CA ARG A 186 11.98 17.01 -2.26
C ARG A 186 11.19 15.75 -2.61
N TYR A 187 11.39 15.19 -3.80
CA TYR A 187 10.74 13.97 -4.25
C TYR A 187 11.19 12.70 -3.52
N PRO A 188 12.50 12.40 -3.38
CA PRO A 188 12.97 11.30 -2.57
C PRO A 188 12.73 11.50 -1.07
N ALA A 189 12.79 12.75 -0.57
CA ALA A 189 12.39 13.04 0.81
C ALA A 189 10.90 12.74 1.05
N PHE A 190 10.03 13.14 0.12
CA PHE A 190 8.62 12.76 0.11
C PHE A 190 8.44 11.24 0.12
N MET A 191 9.11 10.52 -0.78
CA MET A 191 9.01 9.05 -0.83
C MET A 191 9.52 8.40 0.46
N LEU A 192 10.58 8.92 1.07
CA LEU A 192 11.10 8.45 2.35
C LEU A 192 10.04 8.63 3.46
N ILE A 193 9.44 9.82 3.56
CA ILE A 193 8.37 10.10 4.54
C ILE A 193 7.18 9.17 4.33
N MET A 194 6.72 8.99 3.09
CA MET A 194 5.62 8.08 2.76
C MET A 194 5.95 6.63 3.18
N ASN A 195 7.18 6.16 2.93
CA ASN A 195 7.62 4.83 3.34
C ASN A 195 7.66 4.68 4.87
N LEU A 196 8.14 5.70 5.60
CA LEU A 196 8.14 5.70 7.06
C LEU A 196 6.72 5.64 7.62
N LEU A 197 5.79 6.43 7.08
CA LEU A 197 4.38 6.40 7.45
C LEU A 197 3.76 5.02 7.15
N PHE A 198 4.10 4.42 6.00
CA PHE A 198 3.63 3.09 5.62
C PHE A 198 4.12 1.99 6.57
N VAL A 199 5.41 1.96 6.86
CA VAL A 199 5.97 0.97 7.80
C VAL A 199 5.41 1.17 9.20
N PHE A 200 5.26 2.43 9.63
CA PHE A 200 4.65 2.76 10.91
C PHE A 200 3.19 2.29 11.00
N SER A 201 2.39 2.45 9.93
CA SER A 201 1.00 1.98 9.92
C SER A 201 0.91 0.46 10.06
N MET A 202 1.86 -0.28 9.47
CA MET A 202 1.94 -1.74 9.52
C MET A 202 2.59 -2.31 10.79
N ARG A 203 3.12 -1.49 11.71
CA ARG A 203 3.92 -1.95 12.86
C ARG A 203 3.26 -3.05 13.69
N LYS A 204 1.95 -2.97 13.92
CA LYS A 204 1.19 -3.96 14.71
C LYS A 204 1.12 -5.31 13.99
N GLU A 205 0.89 -5.29 12.68
CA GLU A 205 0.86 -6.49 11.85
C GLU A 205 2.24 -7.13 11.74
N ILE A 206 3.28 -6.32 11.50
CA ILE A 206 4.67 -6.79 11.47
C ILE A 206 5.02 -7.46 12.80
N ALA A 207 4.69 -6.84 13.94
CA ALA A 207 4.93 -7.42 15.26
C ALA A 207 4.21 -8.77 15.43
N ARG A 208 2.93 -8.87 15.03
CA ARG A 208 2.16 -10.11 15.11
C ARG A 208 2.72 -11.22 14.22
N VAL A 209 3.12 -10.88 13.00
CA VAL A 209 3.77 -11.81 12.06
C VAL A 209 5.09 -12.33 12.64
N ILE A 210 5.90 -11.46 13.25
CA ILE A 210 7.15 -11.86 13.90
C ILE A 210 6.88 -12.80 15.08
N GLU A 211 5.87 -12.49 15.91
CA GLU A 211 5.47 -13.33 17.04
C GLU A 211 5.04 -14.74 16.61
N LEU A 212 4.13 -14.82 15.64
CA LEU A 212 3.64 -16.09 15.11
C LEU A 212 4.76 -16.90 14.42
N ARG A 213 5.71 -16.21 13.76
CA ARG A 213 6.91 -16.87 13.19
C ARG A 213 7.82 -17.44 14.27
N LYS A 214 8.03 -16.73 15.39
CA LYS A 214 8.80 -17.22 16.54
C LYS A 214 8.17 -18.45 17.17
N LYS A 215 6.83 -18.51 17.22
CA LYS A 215 6.06 -19.67 17.70
C LYS A 215 6.08 -20.86 16.71
N GLY A 216 6.70 -20.73 15.53
CA GLY A 216 6.73 -21.76 14.50
C GLY A 216 5.39 -21.97 13.77
N LEU A 217 4.39 -21.15 14.08
CA LEU A 217 3.01 -21.24 13.57
C LEU A 217 2.84 -20.62 12.18
N LEU A 218 3.83 -19.84 11.72
CA LEU A 218 3.89 -19.28 10.36
C LEU A 218 4.94 -19.98 9.50
N ARG A 219 4.77 -21.29 9.25
CA ARG A 219 5.36 -21.95 8.09
C ARG A 219 4.38 -21.93 6.92
N MET A 220 4.07 -20.73 6.46
CA MET A 220 3.22 -20.55 5.29
C MET A 220 4.03 -20.81 4.01
N THR A 221 3.45 -21.61 3.12
CA THR A 221 3.87 -21.69 1.71
C THR A 221 3.68 -20.33 1.02
N GLY A 222 4.31 -20.11 -0.13
CA GLY A 222 4.07 -18.91 -0.92
C GLY A 222 2.59 -18.76 -1.29
N GLU A 223 1.91 -19.85 -1.61
CA GLU A 223 0.44 -19.86 -1.81
C GLU A 223 -0.34 -19.31 -0.62
N GLU A 224 -0.12 -19.85 0.58
CA GLU A 224 -0.81 -19.43 1.81
C GLU A 224 -0.50 -17.99 2.19
N LEU A 225 0.77 -17.59 2.05
CA LEU A 225 1.18 -16.21 2.32
C LEU A 225 0.56 -15.23 1.31
N SER A 226 0.49 -15.60 0.03
CA SER A 226 -0.12 -14.77 -1.02
C SER A 226 -1.63 -14.60 -0.80
N GLU A 227 -2.29 -15.65 -0.34
CA GLU A 227 -3.70 -15.62 0.05
C GLU A 227 -3.94 -14.75 1.28
N ALA A 228 -3.12 -14.90 2.33
CA ALA A 228 -3.17 -14.06 3.54
C ALA A 228 -2.90 -12.58 3.22
N MET A 229 -2.07 -12.30 2.22
CA MET A 229 -1.78 -10.96 1.72
C MET A 229 -2.80 -10.44 0.69
N PHE A 230 -3.87 -11.17 0.39
CA PHE A 230 -4.91 -10.76 -0.57
C PHE A 230 -4.45 -10.60 -2.03
N MET A 231 -3.37 -11.29 -2.40
CA MET A 231 -2.81 -11.29 -3.76
C MET A 231 -3.35 -12.45 -4.61
N GLY A 232 -4.25 -13.26 -4.04
CA GLY A 232 -4.75 -14.49 -4.63
C GLY A 232 -3.72 -15.63 -4.58
N LYS A 233 -4.19 -16.87 -4.71
CA LYS A 233 -3.32 -18.05 -4.63
C LYS A 233 -2.35 -18.17 -5.81
N GLY A 234 -2.70 -17.58 -6.97
CA GLY A 234 -1.95 -17.71 -8.22
C GLY A 234 -0.51 -17.18 -8.15
N ILE A 235 -0.32 -15.99 -7.57
CA ILE A 235 1.02 -15.37 -7.46
C ILE A 235 1.90 -16.18 -6.50
N GLY A 236 1.35 -16.60 -5.36
CA GLY A 236 2.05 -17.48 -4.41
C GLY A 236 2.48 -18.81 -5.03
N ARG A 237 1.57 -19.51 -5.72
CA ARG A 237 1.89 -20.72 -6.48
C ARG A 237 2.98 -20.49 -7.53
N ALA A 238 2.95 -19.33 -8.19
CA ALA A 238 3.94 -18.99 -9.19
C ALA A 238 5.33 -18.81 -8.55
N ILE A 239 5.42 -18.14 -7.40
CA ILE A 239 6.68 -18.04 -6.63
C ILE A 239 7.16 -19.44 -6.18
N ASP A 240 6.28 -20.26 -5.61
CA ASP A 240 6.66 -21.59 -5.15
C ASP A 240 7.15 -22.50 -6.30
N ARG A 241 6.63 -22.29 -7.51
CA ARG A 241 6.93 -23.13 -8.67
C ARG A 241 8.08 -22.63 -9.53
N TYR A 242 8.20 -21.31 -9.72
CA TYR A 242 9.03 -20.66 -10.74
C TYR A 242 10.07 -19.68 -10.17
N SER A 243 10.12 -19.44 -8.85
CA SER A 243 11.19 -18.63 -8.28
C SER A 243 12.56 -19.27 -8.54
N PHE A 244 13.61 -18.44 -8.59
CA PHE A 244 14.97 -18.91 -8.81
C PHE A 244 15.40 -19.99 -7.79
N PRO A 245 15.13 -19.86 -6.47
CA PRO A 245 15.43 -20.93 -5.51
C PRO A 245 14.63 -22.22 -5.74
N ALA A 246 13.40 -22.13 -6.26
CA ALA A 246 12.59 -23.30 -6.59
C ALA A 246 13.11 -24.03 -7.84
N LEU A 247 13.47 -23.27 -8.88
CA LEU A 247 14.07 -23.81 -10.10
C LEU A 247 15.43 -24.44 -9.84
N TYR A 248 16.28 -23.77 -9.05
CA TYR A 248 17.58 -24.28 -8.64
C TYR A 248 17.44 -25.62 -7.89
N ARG A 249 16.53 -25.71 -6.90
CA ARG A 249 16.26 -26.98 -6.19
C ARG A 249 15.83 -28.10 -7.14
N LYS A 250 14.93 -27.83 -8.09
CA LYS A 250 14.50 -28.83 -9.09
C LYS A 250 15.65 -29.32 -9.98
N LEU A 251 16.55 -28.43 -10.37
CA LEU A 251 17.72 -28.79 -11.18
C LEU A 251 18.68 -29.69 -10.40
N VAL A 252 19.00 -29.33 -9.15
CA VAL A 252 19.87 -30.13 -8.28
C VAL A 252 19.27 -31.52 -8.02
N THR A 253 17.98 -31.62 -7.70
CA THR A 253 17.31 -32.91 -7.49
C THR A 253 17.33 -33.77 -8.76
N ARG A 254 17.17 -33.18 -9.95
CA ARG A 254 17.26 -33.90 -11.23
C ARG A 254 18.67 -34.40 -11.53
N MET A 255 19.70 -33.61 -11.22
CA MET A 255 21.09 -34.01 -11.38
C MET A 255 21.43 -35.20 -10.47
N ASN A 256 21.08 -35.12 -9.18
CA ASN A 256 21.35 -36.19 -8.22
C ASN A 256 20.63 -37.50 -8.59
N LYS A 257 19.45 -37.43 -9.23
CA LYS A 257 18.70 -38.61 -9.69
C LYS A 257 19.26 -39.23 -10.97
N LYS A 258 20.14 -38.54 -11.71
CA LYS A 258 20.83 -39.07 -12.90
C LYS A 258 22.19 -39.69 -12.58
N THR A 259 22.74 -39.39 -11.40
CA THR A 259 24.09 -39.83 -10.97
C THR A 259 24.07 -40.97 -9.95
N GLY A 260 22.90 -41.44 -9.53
CA GLY A 260 22.72 -42.61 -8.66
C GLY A 260 21.80 -43.61 -9.32
#